data_AF-A0A2E0Z6H7-F1
#
_entry.id   AF-A0A2E0Z6H7-F1
#
_cell.length_a   1.000
_cell.length_b   1.000
_cell.length_c   1.000
_cell.angle_alpha   90.00
_cell.angle_beta   90.00
_cell.angle_gamma   90.00
#
_symmetry.space_group_name_H-M   'P 1'
#
loop_
_entity.id
_entity.type
_entity.pdbx_description
1 polymer ?
#
loop_
_entity_poly.entity_id
_entity_poly.type
_entity_poly.pdbx_seq_one_letter_code
_entity_poly.pdbx_strand_id
1 'polypeptide(L)'
;MDNIKVTLPLKRFLLIEQCPEAWKGLDLYIFRDDAIVFYIGQSHLAFARVWDHLLSGFKGYSIVGRFMWVNWPKSMNFTIELLSAQDAQFSHVRNELDAAEQWLIRQHQSCFNVSHNPEATAVPPTYLPPNAKFRRRASLRQLISEAERAVKAEDNLLW
;
A
#
# COMPACT_ATOMS: atom_id res chain seq x y z
N MET A 1 5.48 -24.70 -2.47
CA MET A 1 6.14 -23.39 -2.36
C MET A 1 5.39 -22.67 -1.27
N ASP A 2 6.06 -22.26 -0.20
CA ASP A 2 5.40 -21.48 0.84
C ASP A 2 4.92 -20.17 0.20
N ASN A 3 3.60 -19.93 0.23
CA ASN A 3 3.02 -18.71 -0.31
C ASN A 3 3.42 -17.56 0.61
N ILE A 4 4.37 -16.75 0.16
CA ILE A 4 4.88 -15.63 0.93
C ILE A 4 3.86 -14.50 0.84
N LYS A 5 3.17 -14.24 1.95
CA LYS A 5 2.46 -12.98 2.17
C LYS A 5 3.40 -12.01 2.87
N VAL A 6 3.50 -10.80 2.33
CA VAL A 6 4.29 -9.72 2.94
C VAL A 6 3.33 -8.68 3.51
N THR A 7 3.58 -8.26 4.74
CA THR A 7 2.78 -7.24 5.42
C THR A 7 3.72 -6.38 6.25
N LEU A 8 3.81 -5.09 5.92
CA LEU A 8 4.67 -4.17 6.64
C LEU A 8 4.12 -2.74 6.67
N PRO A 9 4.41 -1.97 7.73
CA PRO A 9 4.13 -0.55 7.77
C PRO A 9 4.87 0.21 6.65
N LEU A 10 4.25 1.26 6.12
CA LEU A 10 4.80 2.11 5.06
C LEU A 10 6.19 2.64 5.44
N LYS A 11 6.40 3.06 6.69
CA LYS A 11 7.72 3.52 7.16
C LYS A 11 8.82 2.47 7.00
N ARG A 12 8.52 1.16 7.18
CA ARG A 12 9.49 0.08 6.96
C ARG A 12 9.63 -0.21 5.47
N PHE A 13 8.54 -0.12 4.70
CA PHE A 13 8.57 -0.34 3.26
C PHE A 13 9.49 0.66 2.56
N LEU A 14 9.44 1.92 2.98
CA LEU A 14 10.27 3.00 2.43
C LEU A 14 11.78 2.79 2.63
N LEU A 15 12.20 1.92 3.55
CA LEU A 15 13.60 1.60 3.80
C LEU A 15 14.11 0.44 2.93
N ILE A 16 13.23 -0.17 2.13
CA ILE A 16 13.57 -1.26 1.21
C ILE A 16 13.77 -0.65 -0.17
N GLU A 17 15.03 -0.42 -0.54
CA GLU A 17 15.39 0.23 -1.80
C GLU A 17 15.32 -0.73 -3.01
N GLN A 18 15.52 -2.03 -2.77
CA GLN A 18 15.54 -3.06 -3.81
C GLN A 18 14.56 -4.17 -3.47
N CYS A 19 13.84 -4.66 -4.48
CA CYS A 19 12.90 -5.75 -4.30
C CYS A 19 13.63 -7.02 -3.83
N PRO A 20 13.32 -7.56 -2.64
CA PRO A 20 13.86 -8.84 -2.20
C PRO A 20 13.51 -9.96 -3.19
N GLU A 21 14.42 -10.92 -3.41
CA GLU A 21 14.23 -12.01 -4.38
C GLU A 21 12.91 -12.77 -4.14
N ALA A 22 12.62 -13.05 -2.87
CA ALA A 22 11.42 -13.75 -2.44
C ALA A 22 10.11 -13.00 -2.77
N TRP A 23 10.17 -11.71 -3.09
CA TRP A 23 8.99 -10.87 -3.36
C TRP A 23 8.72 -10.67 -4.86
N LYS A 24 9.62 -11.14 -5.73
CA LYS A 24 9.49 -10.97 -7.19
C LYS A 24 8.27 -11.68 -7.79
N GLY A 25 7.76 -12.73 -7.13
CA GLY A 25 6.55 -13.44 -7.54
C GLY A 25 5.25 -12.88 -6.98
N LEU A 26 5.32 -11.77 -6.23
CA LEU A 26 4.13 -11.12 -5.66
C LEU A 26 3.56 -10.15 -6.69
N ASP A 27 2.30 -10.36 -7.05
CA ASP A 27 1.63 -9.72 -8.16
C ASP A 27 0.40 -8.91 -7.75
N LEU A 28 0.05 -8.92 -6.46
CA LEU A 28 -1.04 -8.16 -5.86
C LEU A 28 -0.50 -7.26 -4.74
N TYR A 29 -1.06 -6.07 -4.59
CA TYR A 29 -0.73 -5.14 -3.51
C TYR A 29 -1.96 -4.46 -2.91
N ILE A 30 -1.87 -4.15 -1.62
CA ILE A 30 -2.92 -3.51 -0.83
C ILE A 30 -2.34 -2.36 -0.02
N PHE A 31 -2.99 -1.19 -0.08
CA PHE A 31 -2.78 -0.08 0.85
C PHE A 31 -3.93 -0.04 1.85
N ARG A 32 -3.64 -0.14 3.14
CA ARG A 32 -4.67 -0.10 4.19
C ARG A 32 -4.16 0.49 5.49
N ASP A 33 -5.06 0.86 6.39
CA ASP A 33 -4.75 0.94 7.82
C ASP A 33 -5.26 -0.33 8.53
N ASP A 34 -5.37 -0.32 9.86
CA ASP A 34 -5.85 -1.48 10.62
C ASP A 34 -7.28 -1.91 10.25
N ALA A 35 -8.15 -0.96 9.92
CA ALA A 35 -9.58 -1.21 9.71
C ALA A 35 -10.03 -1.10 8.24
N ILE A 36 -9.32 -0.32 7.42
CA ILE A 36 -9.84 0.18 6.14
C ILE A 36 -8.84 -0.08 5.03
N VAL A 37 -9.33 -0.69 3.96
CA VAL A 37 -8.56 -0.86 2.73
C VAL A 37 -8.77 0.37 1.84
N PHE A 38 -7.69 1.09 1.58
CA PHE A 38 -7.72 2.29 0.75
C PHE A 38 -7.67 1.95 -0.73
N TYR A 39 -6.80 1.03 -1.12
CA TYR A 39 -6.59 0.68 -2.52
C TYR A 39 -6.03 -0.72 -2.66
N ILE A 40 -6.49 -1.43 -3.68
CA ILE A 40 -5.98 -2.72 -4.11
C ILE A 40 -5.56 -2.59 -5.56
N GLY A 41 -4.47 -3.25 -5.95
CA GLY A 41 -4.15 -3.37 -7.35
C GLY A 41 -3.27 -4.58 -7.65
N GLN A 42 -3.05 -4.81 -8.93
CA GLN A 42 -2.14 -5.83 -9.43
C GLN A 42 -0.97 -5.26 -10.24
N SER A 43 0.10 -6.05 -10.38
CA SER A 43 1.19 -5.86 -11.33
C SER A 43 2.07 -7.09 -11.32
N HIS A 44 2.69 -7.48 -12.44
CA HIS A 44 3.70 -8.55 -12.45
C HIS A 44 4.86 -8.38 -11.45
N LEU A 45 5.08 -7.15 -10.96
CA LEU A 45 5.97 -6.87 -9.83
C LEU A 45 5.32 -5.88 -8.88
N ALA A 46 4.55 -6.39 -7.92
CA ALA A 46 3.76 -5.58 -6.98
C ALA A 46 4.63 -4.56 -6.20
N PHE A 47 5.83 -4.97 -5.76
CA PHE A 47 6.77 -4.10 -5.06
C PHE A 47 7.13 -2.83 -5.85
N ALA A 48 7.51 -2.99 -7.12
CA ALA A 48 7.86 -1.85 -7.98
C ALA A 48 6.63 -0.96 -8.21
N ARG A 49 5.45 -1.57 -8.35
CA ARG A 49 4.22 -0.82 -8.55
C ARG A 49 3.81 0.01 -7.34
N VAL A 50 4.04 -0.48 -6.12
CA VAL A 50 3.84 0.30 -4.90
C VAL A 50 4.78 1.52 -4.90
N TRP A 51 6.07 1.34 -5.24
CA TRP A 51 7.01 2.46 -5.37
C TRP A 51 6.57 3.48 -6.44
N ASP A 52 6.08 3.03 -7.59
CA ASP A 52 5.54 3.91 -8.64
C ASP A 52 4.39 4.78 -8.11
N HIS A 53 3.45 4.20 -7.35
CA HIS A 53 2.36 4.94 -6.74
C HIS A 53 2.87 6.01 -5.79
N LEU A 54 3.80 5.64 -4.90
CA LEU A 54 4.40 6.54 -3.92
C LEU A 54 5.14 7.71 -4.61
N LEU A 55 5.98 7.43 -5.61
CA LEU A 55 6.70 8.45 -6.37
C LEU A 55 5.76 9.36 -7.16
N SER A 56 4.77 8.77 -7.83
CA SER A 56 3.76 9.48 -8.61
C SER A 56 2.83 10.33 -7.74
N GLY A 57 2.68 9.99 -6.46
CA GLY A 57 1.89 10.73 -5.48
C GLY A 57 2.35 12.17 -5.27
N PHE A 58 3.66 12.45 -5.37
CA PHE A 58 4.18 13.82 -5.31
C PHE A 58 3.72 14.68 -6.48
N LYS A 59 3.63 14.07 -7.67
CA LYS A 59 3.18 14.70 -8.91
C LYS A 59 1.65 14.75 -9.03
N GLY A 60 0.93 14.05 -8.15
CA GLY A 60 -0.53 13.94 -8.18
C GLY A 60 -1.06 12.94 -9.23
N TYR A 61 -0.19 12.11 -9.82
CA TYR A 61 -0.59 11.10 -10.82
C TYR A 61 -1.08 9.80 -10.19
N SER A 62 -0.89 9.62 -8.89
CA SER A 62 -1.49 8.53 -8.14
C SER A 62 -2.32 9.09 -6.99
N ILE A 63 -3.62 8.77 -7.00
CA ILE A 63 -4.55 9.16 -5.93
C ILE A 63 -4.15 8.53 -4.59
N VAL A 64 -3.84 7.23 -4.58
CA VAL A 64 -3.40 6.52 -3.36
C VAL A 64 -2.04 7.03 -2.89
N GLY A 65 -1.07 7.20 -3.79
CA GLY A 65 0.24 7.75 -3.42
C GLY A 65 0.13 9.16 -2.86
N ARG A 66 -0.71 10.00 -3.47
CA ARG A 66 -0.99 11.35 -2.96
C ARG A 66 -1.64 11.29 -1.58
N PHE A 67 -2.61 10.40 -1.40
CA PHE A 67 -3.29 10.18 -0.12
C PHE A 67 -2.33 9.77 1.00
N MET A 68 -1.37 8.87 0.71
CA MET A 68 -0.31 8.51 1.66
C MET A 68 0.43 9.76 2.15
N TRP A 69 0.83 10.65 1.25
CA TRP A 69 1.67 11.78 1.64
C TRP A 69 0.94 12.92 2.32
N VAL A 70 -0.29 13.25 1.91
CA VAL A 70 -1.05 14.32 2.58
C VAL A 70 -1.43 13.92 4.01
N ASN A 71 -1.51 12.62 4.30
CA ASN A 71 -1.78 12.07 5.64
C ASN A 71 -0.51 11.79 6.47
N TRP A 72 0.68 12.14 5.98
CA TRP A 72 1.90 12.08 6.79
C TRP A 72 1.78 13.00 8.02
N PRO A 73 2.22 12.60 9.23
CA PRO A 73 2.95 11.38 9.58
C PRO A 73 2.07 10.15 9.88
N LYS A 74 0.74 10.29 9.95
CA LYS A 74 -0.16 9.18 10.32
C LYS A 74 -0.02 7.98 9.38
N SER A 75 0.17 8.25 8.09
CA SER A 75 0.36 7.22 7.06
C SER A 75 1.64 6.38 7.21
N MET A 76 2.62 6.79 8.04
CA MET A 76 3.78 5.94 8.36
C MET A 76 3.40 4.55 8.87
N ASN A 77 2.25 4.48 9.56
CA ASN A 77 1.71 3.26 10.16
C ASN A 77 0.68 2.57 9.27
N PHE A 78 0.39 3.10 8.09
CA PHE A 78 -0.42 2.37 7.12
C PHE A 78 0.34 1.14 6.64
N THR A 79 -0.38 0.08 6.38
CA THR A 79 0.15 -1.22 6.00
C THR A 79 0.16 -1.36 4.50
N ILE A 80 1.31 -1.80 3.99
CA ILE A 80 1.48 -2.31 2.63
C ILE A 80 1.44 -3.83 2.72
N GLU A 81 0.49 -4.45 2.02
CA GLU A 81 0.46 -5.90 1.84
C GLU A 81 0.85 -6.23 0.40
N LEU A 82 1.68 -7.26 0.23
CA LEU A 82 1.99 -7.85 -1.07
C LEU A 82 1.60 -9.33 -1.03
N LEU A 83 0.90 -9.78 -2.06
CA LEU A 83 0.31 -11.11 -2.17
C LEU A 83 0.65 -11.71 -3.53
N SER A 84 0.53 -13.04 -3.65
CA SER A 84 0.56 -13.73 -4.93
C SER A 84 -0.84 -14.23 -5.27
N ALA A 85 -1.30 -14.01 -6.50
CA ALA A 85 -2.53 -14.62 -7.01
C ALA A 85 -2.46 -16.16 -7.05
N GLN A 86 -1.25 -16.74 -6.98
CA GLN A 86 -1.05 -18.18 -6.84
C GLN A 86 -1.28 -18.69 -5.40
N ASP A 87 -1.59 -17.81 -4.46
CA ASP A 87 -1.90 -18.21 -3.09
C ASP A 87 -3.20 -19.02 -3.02
N ALA A 88 -3.25 -20.02 -2.13
CA ALA A 88 -4.39 -20.93 -1.95
C ALA A 88 -5.70 -20.19 -1.63
N GLN A 89 -5.61 -18.99 -1.03
CA GLN A 89 -6.75 -18.12 -0.79
C GLN A 89 -7.47 -17.69 -2.06
N PHE A 90 -6.84 -17.77 -3.24
CA PHE A 90 -7.41 -17.41 -4.54
C PHE A 90 -7.81 -18.63 -5.39
N SER A 91 -7.75 -19.84 -4.82
CA SER A 91 -8.08 -21.08 -5.54
C SER A 91 -9.51 -21.10 -6.08
N HIS A 92 -10.47 -20.46 -5.40
CA HIS A 92 -11.86 -20.36 -5.84
C HIS A 92 -12.05 -19.48 -7.07
N VAL A 93 -11.12 -18.56 -7.33
CA VAL A 93 -11.03 -17.78 -8.58
C VAL A 93 -9.96 -18.34 -9.53
N ARG A 94 -9.61 -19.62 -9.37
CA ARG A 94 -8.66 -20.36 -10.22
C ARG A 94 -7.26 -19.73 -10.28
N ASN A 95 -6.88 -18.96 -9.25
CA ASN A 95 -5.61 -18.24 -9.19
C ASN A 95 -5.38 -17.30 -10.40
N GLU A 96 -6.45 -16.83 -11.05
CA GLU A 96 -6.37 -15.85 -12.13
C GLU A 96 -6.15 -14.47 -11.52
N LEU A 97 -5.09 -13.76 -11.95
CA LEU A 97 -4.67 -12.50 -11.36
C LEU A 97 -5.77 -11.42 -11.38
N ASP A 98 -6.39 -11.21 -12.54
CA ASP A 98 -7.49 -10.26 -12.70
C ASP A 98 -8.70 -10.62 -11.82
N ALA A 99 -9.00 -11.91 -11.69
CA ALA A 99 -10.12 -12.39 -10.88
C ALA A 99 -9.82 -12.26 -9.37
N ALA A 100 -8.57 -12.50 -8.97
CA ALA A 100 -8.09 -12.32 -7.61
C ALA A 100 -8.13 -10.84 -7.18
N GLU A 101 -7.66 -9.92 -8.03
CA GLU A 101 -7.78 -8.48 -7.81
C GLU A 101 -9.24 -8.05 -7.65
N GLN A 102 -10.10 -8.45 -8.60
CA GLN A 102 -11.53 -8.11 -8.54
C GLN A 102 -12.21 -8.69 -7.30
N TRP A 103 -11.85 -9.91 -6.90
CA TRP A 103 -12.39 -10.53 -5.70
C TRP A 103 -12.00 -9.76 -4.43
N LEU A 104 -10.72 -9.38 -4.29
CA LEU A 104 -10.26 -8.55 -3.18
C LEU A 104 -10.96 -7.18 -3.15
N ILE A 105 -11.12 -6.54 -4.31
CA ILE A 105 -11.81 -5.24 -4.41
C ILE A 105 -13.25 -5.35 -3.92
N ARG A 106 -13.98 -6.40 -4.35
CA ARG A 106 -15.37 -6.62 -3.92
C ARG A 106 -15.49 -6.97 -2.44
N GLN A 107 -14.57 -7.79 -1.93
CA GLN A 107 -14.57 -8.18 -0.52
C GLN A 107 -14.30 -7.00 0.41
N HIS A 108 -13.36 -6.13 0.04
CA HIS A 108 -12.91 -5.05 0.91
C HIS A 108 -13.56 -3.70 0.62
N GLN A 109 -14.27 -3.56 -0.49
CA GLN A 109 -14.95 -2.32 -0.89
C GLN A 109 -14.02 -1.11 -0.80
N SER A 110 -12.79 -1.27 -1.28
CA SER A 110 -11.68 -0.34 -1.04
C SER A 110 -11.98 1.10 -1.47
N CYS A 111 -11.46 2.10 -0.75
CA CYS A 111 -11.89 3.48 -0.97
C CYS A 111 -11.62 4.08 -2.36
N PHE A 112 -10.49 3.72 -2.97
CA PHE A 112 -10.00 4.39 -4.19
C PHE A 112 -10.09 3.54 -5.46
N ASN A 113 -10.51 2.27 -5.36
CA ASN A 113 -10.85 1.49 -6.55
C ASN A 113 -12.22 1.94 -7.04
N VAL A 114 -12.27 2.52 -8.24
CA VAL A 114 -13.52 2.92 -8.91
C VAL A 114 -14.05 1.79 -9.79
N SER A 115 -13.17 1.11 -10.50
CA SER A 115 -13.52 -0.05 -11.32
C SER A 115 -13.79 -1.27 -10.44
N HIS A 116 -14.78 -2.07 -10.82
CA HIS A 116 -15.19 -3.31 -10.14
C HIS A 116 -15.61 -3.13 -8.66
N ASN A 117 -15.94 -1.90 -8.27
CA ASN A 117 -16.28 -1.54 -6.90
C ASN A 117 -17.54 -0.64 -6.86
N PRO A 118 -18.75 -1.22 -6.99
CA PRO A 118 -19.98 -0.44 -7.00
C PRO A 118 -20.28 0.22 -5.64
N GLU A 119 -19.74 -0.33 -4.55
CA GLU A 119 -20.02 0.07 -3.17
C GLU A 119 -18.75 0.56 -2.47
N ALA A 120 -17.95 1.37 -3.17
CA ALA A 120 -16.69 1.87 -2.63
C ALA A 120 -16.91 2.59 -1.28
N THR A 121 -16.20 2.13 -0.25
CA THR A 121 -16.29 2.70 1.10
C THR A 121 -15.72 4.12 1.09
N ALA A 122 -16.46 5.08 1.63
CA ALA A 122 -15.96 6.44 1.75
C ALA A 122 -14.71 6.49 2.65
N VAL A 123 -13.72 7.30 2.26
CA VAL A 123 -12.56 7.57 3.12
C VAL A 123 -13.06 8.22 4.41
N PRO A 124 -12.68 7.72 5.60
CA PRO A 124 -13.13 8.29 6.86
C PRO A 124 -12.79 9.77 6.99
N PRO A 125 -13.67 10.57 7.62
CA PRO A 125 -13.43 12.01 7.83
C PRO A 125 -12.18 12.31 8.66
N THR A 126 -11.65 11.33 9.41
CA THR A 126 -10.40 11.47 10.18
C THR A 126 -9.16 11.61 9.30
N TYR A 127 -9.26 11.28 8.01
CA TYR A 127 -8.18 11.40 7.05
C TYR A 127 -8.36 12.62 6.15
N LEU A 128 -7.24 13.21 5.75
CA LEU A 128 -7.25 14.24 4.73
C LEU A 128 -7.55 13.63 3.36
N PRO A 129 -8.41 14.26 2.55
CA PRO A 129 -8.70 13.77 1.20
C PRO A 129 -7.46 13.92 0.29
N PRO A 130 -7.34 13.14 -0.79
CA PRO A 130 -6.16 13.17 -1.68
C PRO A 130 -5.90 14.54 -2.32
N ASN A 131 -6.95 15.34 -2.54
CA ASN A 131 -6.84 16.71 -3.08
C ASN A 131 -6.40 17.75 -2.03
N ALA A 132 -6.20 17.37 -0.77
CA ALA A 132 -5.71 18.26 0.26
C ALA A 132 -4.31 18.80 -0.08
N LYS A 133 -3.99 19.96 0.49
CA LYS A 133 -2.64 20.52 0.44
C LYS A 133 -1.72 19.67 1.33
N PHE A 134 -0.47 19.49 0.90
CA PHE A 134 0.55 18.94 1.77
C PHE A 134 0.67 19.80 3.04
N ARG A 135 0.57 19.17 4.22
CA ARG A 135 0.83 19.85 5.49
C ARG A 135 2.24 20.42 5.53
N ARG A 136 3.20 19.67 4.99
CA ARG A 136 4.59 20.08 4.76
C ARG A 136 5.06 19.49 3.44
N ARG A 137 5.57 20.33 2.53
CA ARG A 137 6.24 19.84 1.32
C ARG A 137 7.62 19.31 1.70
N ALA A 138 7.66 18.06 2.12
CA ALA A 138 8.91 17.33 2.32
C ALA A 138 9.30 16.61 1.03
N SER A 139 10.60 16.55 0.73
CA SER A 139 11.09 15.67 -0.34
C SER A 139 10.97 14.21 0.08
N LEU A 140 10.96 13.27 -0.87
CA LEU A 140 10.97 11.84 -0.56
C LEU A 140 12.12 11.48 0.38
N ARG A 141 13.32 12.04 0.16
CA ARG A 141 14.49 11.81 1.02
C ARG A 141 14.25 12.26 2.47
N GLN A 142 13.56 13.38 2.67
CA GLN A 142 13.21 13.84 4.02
C GLN A 142 12.20 12.90 4.69
N LEU A 143 11.21 12.40 3.95
CA LEU A 143 10.24 11.44 4.48
C LEU A 143 10.87 10.08 4.79
N ILE A 144 11.79 9.59 3.95
CA ILE A 144 12.57 8.38 4.22
C ILE A 144 13.39 8.55 5.50
N SER A 145 14.06 9.70 5.69
CA SER A 145 14.80 9.99 6.92
C SER A 145 13.89 10.11 8.15
N GLU A 146 12.67 10.65 8.01
CA GLU A 146 11.65 10.64 9.07
C GLU A 146 11.19 9.21 9.41
N ALA A 147 10.96 8.37 8.39
CA ALA A 147 10.63 6.96 8.57
C ALA A 147 11.77 6.19 9.27
N GLU A 148 13.02 6.40 8.85
CA GLU A 148 14.19 5.77 9.45
C GLU A 148 14.32 6.12 10.93
N ARG A 149 14.11 7.40 11.29
CA ARG A 149 14.11 7.83 12.70
C ARG A 149 12.98 7.19 13.49
N ALA A 150 11.78 7.09 12.92
CA ALA A 150 10.64 6.45 13.56
C ALA A 150 10.89 4.96 13.81
N VAL A 151 11.41 4.24 12.81
CA VAL A 151 11.75 2.82 12.92
C VAL A 151 12.83 2.59 13.98
N LYS A 152 13.91 3.39 13.99
CA LYS A 152 14.96 3.31 15.02
C LYS A 152 14.42 3.55 16.42
N ALA A 153 13.52 4.52 16.60
CA ALA A 153 12.91 4.79 17.89
C ALA A 153 12.04 3.62 18.38
N GLU A 154 11.28 2.98 17.49
CA GLU A 154 10.46 1.80 17.80
C GLU A 154 11.32 0.58 18.12
N ASP A 155 12.35 0.33 17.31
CA ASP A 155 13.26 -0.78 17.55
C ASP A 155 13.94 -0.60 18.91
N ASN A 156 14.40 0.60 19.28
CA ASN A 156 15.01 0.88 20.57
C ASN A 156 14.06 0.73 21.78
N LEU A 157 12.74 0.82 21.61
CA LEU A 157 11.77 0.61 22.68
C LEU A 157 11.48 -0.89 22.93
N LEU A 158 11.86 -1.75 21.99
CA LEU A 158 11.65 -3.20 22.08
C LEU A 158 12.82 -3.93 22.78
N TRP A 159 13.88 -3.21 23.17
CA TRP A 159 15.03 -3.68 23.95
C TRP A 159 15.06 -3.01 25.32
#